data_AF-Q2VB26-F1
#
_entry.id   AF-Q2VB26-F1
#
_cell.length_a   1.000
_cell.length_b   1.000
_cell.length_c   1.000
_cell.angle_alpha   90.00
_cell.angle_beta   90.00
_cell.angle_gamma   90.00
#
_symmetry.space_group_name_H-M   'P 1'
#
loop_
_entity.id
_entity.type
_entity.pdbx_description
1 polymer ?
#
loop_
_entity_poly.entity_id
_entity_poly.type
_entity_poly.pdbx_seq_one_letter_code
_entity_poly.pdbx_strand_id
1 'polypeptide(L)'
;MEVAGQAMCLIVFMMVMVIGNLVVLNLFLALLLSSFSADNLAATDDDSEMNNLQISINRIKNAIAWVKSKVRLLIATILKKKVTDEVKPLDDMYDKKLIINHTDINRELDYQKNGNGTTSGIGSSVGKYMIDEDRMSFIHNPNLTVRVPIAVGESDFENLNTEDFSSESDAEGSKDLDDTSSSEGSTIDIKPEMEDVVVVEVVEEYLDPDACWTEACVARYKCCDVSITEGWGKHWWYLRKTCYLIVEHNWFETLIIFMILLSSGALAFEDVYIEQRKTIRIILEYADRVFTYIFILEMLLKWVAYGFVKYFTNAWCWLDFFIVDVSIVSLIANALGYSDLGPIKSLRTLRALRPLRALSRFEGMRVVVNALVGAIPSIMNVLLVCLIFWLIFSIMGVNLFAGKYYYCFNETSEERFEVEDVNNKTECFNLINANKTEVRWKNVKINFDNVGAGYLALLQVATFKGWMDIMYAAVDSRQVEDQPIYEDNIYMYIYFVIFI
;
A
#
# COMPACT_ATOMS: atom_id res chain seq x y z
N MET A 1 17.65 4.84 44.47
CA MET A 1 18.33 6.09 44.90
C MET A 1 17.86 6.54 46.27
N GLU A 2 16.55 6.56 46.51
CA GLU A 2 15.96 6.96 47.80
C GLU A 2 16.35 6.02 48.96
N VAL A 3 16.38 4.70 48.72
CA VAL A 3 16.68 3.70 49.77
C VAL A 3 18.18 3.49 50.03
N ALA A 4 19.03 3.56 49.00
CA ALA A 4 20.44 3.12 49.05
C ALA A 4 21.47 4.18 48.61
N GLY A 5 21.03 5.42 48.40
CA GLY A 5 21.88 6.53 47.97
C GLY A 5 22.05 6.65 46.45
N GLN A 6 22.27 7.88 45.97
CA GLN A 6 22.31 8.19 44.54
C GLN A 6 23.53 7.59 43.82
N ALA A 7 24.72 7.74 44.37
CA ALA A 7 25.97 7.36 43.71
C ALA A 7 26.04 5.84 43.40
N MET A 8 25.76 4.99 44.38
CA MET A 8 25.80 3.54 44.18
C MET A 8 24.72 3.06 43.20
N CYS A 9 23.50 3.61 43.31
CA CYS A 9 22.42 3.26 42.39
C CYS A 9 22.77 3.65 40.95
N LEU A 10 23.32 4.85 40.72
CA LEU A 10 23.69 5.29 39.37
C LEU A 10 24.75 4.40 38.75
N ILE A 11 25.80 4.09 39.51
CA ILE A 11 26.88 3.24 39.01
C ILE A 11 26.33 1.88 38.59
N VAL A 12 25.52 1.23 39.44
CA VAL A 12 24.98 -0.10 39.14
C VAL A 12 24.00 -0.06 37.97
N PHE A 13 23.00 0.83 37.97
CA PHE A 13 22.00 0.87 36.90
C PHE A 13 22.59 1.29 35.55
N MET A 14 23.52 2.25 35.52
CA MET A 14 24.19 2.64 34.28
C MET A 14 25.09 1.51 33.77
N MET A 15 25.81 0.82 34.65
CA MET A 15 26.63 -0.33 34.26
C MET A 15 25.77 -1.47 33.69
N VAL A 16 24.66 -1.82 34.35
CA VAL A 16 23.74 -2.86 33.86
C VAL A 16 23.10 -2.45 32.53
N MET A 17 22.69 -1.19 32.39
CA MET A 17 22.11 -0.69 31.14
C MET A 17 23.12 -0.74 29.99
N VAL A 18 24.33 -0.23 30.18
CA VAL A 18 25.34 -0.15 29.12
C VAL A 18 25.85 -1.55 28.75
N ILE A 19 26.28 -2.35 29.73
CA ILE A 19 26.83 -3.68 29.47
C ILE A 19 25.71 -4.63 29.01
N GLY A 20 24.55 -4.59 29.65
CA GLY A 20 23.41 -5.44 29.30
C GLY A 20 22.91 -5.17 27.88
N ASN A 21 22.69 -3.90 27.52
CA ASN A 21 22.24 -3.57 26.16
C ASN A 21 23.32 -3.88 25.12
N LEU A 22 24.61 -3.71 25.43
CA LEU A 22 25.70 -4.09 24.52
C LEU A 22 25.69 -5.60 24.24
N VAL A 23 25.50 -6.42 25.28
CA VAL A 23 25.42 -7.89 25.12
C VAL A 23 24.18 -8.30 24.33
N VAL A 24 23.01 -7.74 24.66
CA VAL A 24 21.75 -8.02 23.95
C VAL A 24 21.85 -7.60 22.47
N LEU A 25 22.41 -6.43 22.19
CA LEU A 25 22.62 -5.93 20.83
C LEU A 25 23.58 -6.84 20.05
N ASN A 26 24.71 -7.24 20.64
CA ASN A 26 25.66 -8.15 19.99
C ASN A 26 25.04 -9.52 19.71
N LEU A 27 24.25 -10.07 20.65
CA LEU A 27 23.54 -11.33 20.45
C LEU A 27 22.51 -11.21 19.33
N PHE A 28 21.74 -10.13 19.31
CA PHE A 28 20.76 -9.86 18.26
C PHE A 28 21.41 -9.73 16.87
N LEU A 29 22.49 -8.95 16.76
CA LEU A 29 23.25 -8.80 15.51
C LEU A 29 23.86 -10.13 15.05
N ALA A 30 24.43 -10.91 15.96
CA ALA A 30 24.99 -12.22 15.63
C ALA A 30 23.92 -13.18 15.07
N LEU A 31 22.73 -13.21 15.69
CA LEU A 31 21.61 -14.01 15.19
C LEU A 31 21.12 -13.55 13.80
N LEU A 32 20.98 -12.24 13.58
CA LEU A 32 20.58 -11.71 12.28
C LEU A 32 21.60 -12.04 11.19
N LEU A 33 22.89 -11.81 11.44
CA LEU A 33 23.97 -12.10 10.48
C LEU A 33 24.06 -13.60 10.18
N SER A 34 23.90 -14.45 11.20
CA SER A 34 23.88 -15.91 11.00
C SER A 34 22.66 -16.37 10.19
N SER A 35 21.50 -15.75 10.36
CA SER A 35 20.30 -16.10 9.60
C SER A 35 20.43 -15.70 8.12
N PHE A 36 20.87 -14.47 7.84
CA PHE A 36 20.97 -13.99 6.44
C PHE A 36 22.11 -14.64 5.63
N SER A 37 23.15 -15.14 6.30
CA SER A 37 24.21 -15.90 5.63
C SER A 37 23.76 -17.31 5.20
N ALA A 38 22.77 -17.89 5.89
CA ALA A 38 22.21 -19.19 5.53
C ALA A 38 21.27 -19.12 4.31
N ASP A 39 20.50 -18.03 4.16
CA ASP A 39 19.55 -17.87 3.05
C ASP A 39 20.25 -17.74 1.68
N ASN A 40 21.49 -17.20 1.63
CA ASN A 40 22.30 -17.15 0.41
C ASN A 40 22.76 -18.53 -0.10
N LEU A 41 22.64 -19.60 0.72
CA LEU A 41 22.96 -20.97 0.35
C LEU A 41 21.72 -21.79 -0.08
N ALA A 42 20.50 -21.29 0.19
CA ALA A 42 19.25 -21.98 -0.12
C ALA A 42 18.57 -21.50 -1.42
N ALA A 43 19.05 -20.39 -2.01
CA ALA A 43 18.47 -19.78 -3.22
C ALA A 43 18.62 -20.61 -4.52
N THR A 44 19.07 -21.86 -4.46
CA THR A 44 19.16 -22.76 -5.63
C THR A 44 17.91 -23.61 -5.86
N ASP A 45 16.93 -23.61 -4.96
CA ASP A 45 15.71 -24.44 -5.08
C ASP A 45 14.43 -23.67 -5.49
N ASP A 46 14.51 -22.35 -5.70
CA ASP A 46 13.35 -21.48 -6.03
C ASP A 46 12.67 -21.81 -7.37
N ASP A 47 13.38 -22.44 -8.32
CA ASP A 47 12.80 -22.82 -9.62
C ASP A 47 11.74 -23.93 -9.49
N SER A 48 11.84 -24.79 -8.47
CA SER A 48 10.86 -25.85 -8.19
C SER A 48 9.61 -25.31 -7.51
N GLU A 49 9.75 -24.33 -6.62
CA GLU A 49 8.64 -23.72 -5.88
C GLU A 49 7.80 -22.78 -6.75
N MET A 50 8.43 -22.00 -7.65
CA MET A 50 7.70 -21.17 -8.61
C MET A 50 6.71 -21.99 -9.46
N ASN A 51 7.06 -23.23 -9.79
CA ASN A 51 6.20 -24.12 -10.57
C ASN A 51 4.98 -24.60 -9.75
N ASN A 52 5.17 -24.96 -8.48
CA ASN A 52 4.08 -25.36 -7.58
C ASN A 52 3.14 -24.20 -7.24
N LEU A 53 3.68 -22.99 -7.09
CA LEU A 53 2.90 -21.78 -6.85
C LEU A 53 2.07 -21.40 -8.08
N GLN A 54 2.66 -21.46 -9.29
CA GLN A 54 1.93 -21.25 -10.55
C GLN A 54 0.81 -22.27 -10.74
N ILE A 55 1.05 -23.55 -10.43
CA ILE A 55 0.02 -24.60 -10.47
C ILE A 55 -1.12 -24.28 -9.47
N SER A 56 -0.78 -23.80 -8.27
CA SER A 56 -1.75 -23.43 -7.23
C SER A 56 -2.58 -22.20 -7.63
N ILE A 57 -1.94 -21.17 -8.20
CA ILE A 57 -2.60 -19.98 -8.73
C ILE A 57 -3.55 -20.36 -9.89
N ASN A 58 -3.14 -21.29 -10.76
CA ASN A 58 -3.98 -21.75 -11.86
C ASN A 58 -5.23 -22.49 -11.35
N ARG A 59 -5.09 -23.31 -10.29
CA ARG A 59 -6.23 -23.96 -9.62
C ARG A 59 -7.18 -22.94 -8.98
N ILE A 60 -6.66 -21.91 -8.33
CA ILE A 60 -7.46 -20.83 -7.72
C ILE A 60 -8.20 -20.03 -8.79
N LYS A 61 -7.53 -19.67 -9.90
CA LYS A 61 -8.17 -18.98 -11.03
C LYS A 61 -9.31 -19.82 -11.63
N ASN A 62 -9.12 -21.13 -11.78
CA ASN A 62 -10.16 -22.04 -12.26
C ASN A 62 -11.33 -22.14 -11.27
N ALA A 63 -11.06 -22.17 -9.97
CA ALA A 63 -12.10 -22.15 -8.94
C ALA A 63 -12.91 -20.84 -8.97
N ILE A 64 -12.24 -19.69 -9.11
CA ILE A 64 -12.90 -18.38 -9.24
C ILE A 64 -13.76 -18.33 -10.51
N ALA A 65 -13.26 -18.85 -11.64
CA ALA A 65 -14.02 -18.92 -12.89
C ALA A 65 -15.28 -19.81 -12.74
N TRP A 66 -15.14 -20.96 -12.06
CA TRP A 66 -16.25 -21.86 -11.75
C TRP A 66 -17.29 -21.21 -10.84
N VAL A 67 -16.86 -20.53 -9.77
CA VAL A 67 -17.75 -19.78 -8.87
C VAL A 67 -18.46 -18.66 -9.63
N LYS A 68 -17.75 -17.88 -10.45
CA LYS A 68 -18.34 -16.82 -11.29
C LYS A 68 -19.36 -17.37 -12.29
N SER A 69 -19.15 -18.58 -12.81
CA SER A 69 -20.11 -19.29 -13.66
C SER A 69 -21.36 -19.71 -12.88
N LYS A 70 -21.19 -20.31 -11.69
CA LYS A 70 -22.31 -20.71 -10.83
C LYS A 70 -23.11 -19.52 -10.32
N VAL A 71 -22.46 -18.44 -9.94
CA VAL A 71 -23.10 -17.17 -9.55
C VAL A 71 -23.90 -16.59 -10.71
N ARG A 72 -23.35 -16.56 -11.94
CA ARG A 72 -24.12 -16.15 -13.13
C ARG A 72 -25.36 -17.01 -13.35
N LEU A 73 -25.25 -18.32 -13.15
CA LEU A 73 -26.37 -19.25 -13.31
C LEU A 73 -27.43 -19.07 -12.22
N LEU A 74 -27.00 -18.80 -10.99
CA LEU A 74 -27.86 -18.51 -9.84
C LEU A 74 -28.58 -17.16 -10.01
N ILE A 75 -27.87 -16.13 -10.47
CA ILE A 75 -28.42 -14.82 -10.84
C ILE A 75 -29.42 -14.95 -11.99
N ALA A 76 -29.11 -15.73 -13.03
CA ALA A 76 -30.02 -15.97 -14.15
C ALA A 76 -31.30 -16.71 -13.73
N THR A 77 -31.18 -17.64 -12.77
CA THR A 77 -32.31 -18.37 -12.19
C THR A 77 -33.20 -17.45 -11.34
N ILE A 78 -32.60 -16.54 -10.57
CA ILE A 78 -33.31 -15.54 -9.75
C ILE A 78 -34.01 -14.48 -10.64
N LEU A 79 -33.37 -14.03 -11.73
CA LEU A 79 -33.91 -12.99 -12.62
C LEU A 79 -34.93 -13.48 -13.67
N LYS A 80 -35.33 -14.77 -13.68
CA LYS A 80 -36.30 -15.37 -14.62
C LYS A 80 -36.14 -14.90 -16.08
N LYS A 81 -34.90 -14.73 -16.55
CA LYS A 81 -34.62 -14.40 -17.95
C LYS A 81 -34.20 -15.68 -18.68
N LYS A 82 -35.02 -16.09 -19.66
CA LYS A 82 -34.72 -17.22 -20.55
C LYS A 82 -33.43 -16.90 -21.31
N VAL A 83 -32.37 -17.69 -21.09
CA VAL A 83 -31.13 -17.59 -21.86
C VAL A 83 -31.34 -18.37 -23.16
N THR A 84 -31.27 -17.67 -24.29
CA THR A 84 -31.08 -18.27 -25.62
C THR A 84 -29.62 -18.73 -25.72
N ASP A 85 -29.44 -20.03 -25.92
CA ASP A 85 -28.16 -20.65 -26.25
C ASP A 85 -27.70 -20.18 -27.63
N GLU A 86 -26.83 -19.17 -27.69
CA GLU A 86 -25.97 -18.93 -28.86
C GLU A 86 -24.90 -17.85 -28.58
N VAL A 87 -24.03 -18.05 -27.59
CA VAL A 87 -22.68 -17.46 -27.60
C VAL A 87 -21.71 -18.41 -26.90
N LYS A 88 -21.03 -19.26 -27.68
CA LYS A 88 -19.80 -19.93 -27.24
C LYS A 88 -18.73 -18.87 -26.99
N PRO A 89 -18.00 -18.90 -25.85
CA PRO A 89 -16.85 -18.02 -25.65
C PRO A 89 -15.73 -18.44 -26.61
N LEU A 90 -15.18 -17.45 -27.31
CA LEU A 90 -14.08 -17.58 -28.29
C LEU A 90 -12.72 -17.92 -27.64
N ASP A 91 -12.66 -17.99 -26.31
CA ASP A 91 -11.44 -18.30 -25.54
C ASP A 91 -11.07 -19.80 -25.56
N ASP A 92 -11.99 -20.70 -25.90
CA ASP A 92 -11.73 -22.15 -25.95
C ASP A 92 -11.06 -22.62 -27.26
N MET A 93 -10.87 -21.72 -28.24
CA MET A 93 -10.32 -22.05 -29.56
C MET A 93 -8.81 -21.80 -29.68
N TYR A 94 -8.20 -21.07 -28.74
CA TYR A 94 -6.77 -20.79 -28.75
C TYR A 94 -5.93 -21.86 -28.04
N ASP A 95 -6.44 -22.48 -26.97
CA ASP A 95 -5.66 -23.48 -26.20
C ASP A 95 -5.67 -24.89 -26.82
N LYS A 96 -6.61 -25.20 -27.72
CA LYS A 96 -6.73 -26.55 -28.30
C LYS A 96 -5.78 -26.80 -29.49
N LYS A 97 -5.09 -25.77 -29.99
CA LYS A 97 -4.16 -25.89 -31.12
C LYS A 97 -2.69 -26.13 -30.71
N LEU A 98 -2.37 -26.06 -29.41
CA LEU A 98 -1.01 -26.25 -28.90
C LEU A 98 -0.72 -27.66 -28.33
N ILE A 99 -1.71 -28.58 -28.29
CA ILE A 99 -1.56 -29.89 -27.61
C ILE A 99 -1.87 -31.09 -28.54
N ILE A 100 -1.85 -30.93 -29.87
CA ILE A 100 -1.96 -32.07 -30.79
C ILE A 100 -0.92 -31.94 -31.90
N ASN A 101 0.27 -32.47 -31.64
CA ASN A 101 1.14 -33.14 -32.63
C ASN A 101 2.33 -33.80 -31.89
N HIS A 102 2.03 -34.83 -31.10
CA HIS A 102 3.01 -35.85 -30.75
C HIS A 102 2.27 -37.19 -30.63
N THR A 103 2.11 -37.86 -31.76
CA THR A 103 1.97 -39.32 -31.81
C THR A 103 2.63 -39.81 -33.08
N ASP A 104 3.77 -40.46 -32.89
CA ASP A 104 4.39 -41.39 -33.83
C ASP A 104 3.36 -42.37 -34.42
N ILE A 105 3.45 -42.66 -35.71
CA ILE A 105 3.25 -43.99 -36.32
C ILE A 105 3.85 -43.99 -37.74
N ASN A 106 4.87 -44.84 -37.87
CA ASN A 106 5.48 -45.47 -39.05
C ASN A 106 4.75 -45.36 -40.41
N ARG A 107 5.48 -44.89 -41.43
CA ARG A 107 5.42 -45.50 -42.78
C ARG A 107 6.73 -45.25 -43.56
N GLU A 108 7.36 -46.35 -43.96
CA GLU A 108 8.58 -46.45 -44.76
C GLU A 108 8.43 -45.98 -46.22
N LEU A 109 9.59 -45.61 -46.80
CA LEU A 109 10.03 -45.71 -48.21
C LEU A 109 9.36 -44.81 -49.27
N ASP A 110 10.09 -43.82 -49.78
CA ASP A 110 10.90 -44.00 -51.00
C ASP A 110 11.75 -42.76 -51.35
N TYR A 111 13.01 -43.01 -51.71
CA TYR A 111 13.95 -42.04 -52.27
C TYR A 111 13.74 -41.93 -53.79
N GLN A 112 13.67 -40.72 -54.34
CA GLN A 112 14.24 -40.49 -55.66
C GLN A 112 14.81 -39.07 -55.86
N LYS A 113 15.91 -39.07 -56.59
CA LYS A 113 17.01 -38.11 -56.70
C LYS A 113 16.87 -37.27 -57.98
N ASN A 114 17.58 -36.13 -57.98
CA ASN A 114 18.17 -35.39 -59.12
C ASN A 114 17.37 -34.23 -59.75
N GLY A 115 18.09 -33.10 -59.94
CA GLY A 115 18.06 -32.39 -61.22
C GLY A 115 18.16 -30.86 -61.16
N ASN A 116 19.38 -30.33 -61.34
CA ASN A 116 19.69 -28.91 -61.60
C ASN A 116 18.89 -28.32 -62.78
N GLY A 117 18.63 -27.01 -62.75
CA GLY A 117 18.15 -26.28 -63.93
C GLY A 117 17.85 -24.80 -63.71
N THR A 118 18.82 -23.97 -64.07
CA THR A 118 18.77 -22.50 -64.24
C THR A 118 17.69 -22.02 -65.21
N THR A 119 17.04 -20.88 -64.95
CA THR A 119 16.83 -19.79 -65.93
C THR A 119 15.98 -18.63 -65.39
N SER A 120 16.46 -17.44 -65.71
CA SER A 120 16.00 -16.08 -65.46
C SER A 120 14.57 -15.74 -65.92
N GLY A 121 14.01 -14.65 -65.37
CA GLY A 121 13.09 -13.79 -66.13
C GLY A 121 11.91 -13.17 -65.37
N ILE A 122 12.17 -12.00 -64.76
CA ILE A 122 11.34 -10.77 -64.67
C ILE A 122 9.83 -10.86 -64.98
N GLY A 123 9.02 -10.37 -64.01
CA GLY A 123 7.98 -9.37 -64.27
C GLY A 123 6.54 -9.77 -63.98
N SER A 124 6.04 -9.51 -62.76
CA SER A 124 4.61 -9.24 -62.55
C SER A 124 4.32 -8.44 -61.27
N SER A 125 3.78 -7.25 -61.50
CA SER A 125 2.70 -6.54 -60.78
C SER A 125 2.27 -6.95 -59.35
N VAL A 126 2.22 -5.91 -58.52
CA VAL A 126 1.13 -5.57 -57.56
C VAL A 126 0.85 -6.55 -56.40
N GLY A 127 1.19 -6.08 -55.19
CA GLY A 127 0.28 -6.18 -54.04
C GLY A 127 0.79 -6.95 -52.82
N LYS A 128 0.67 -6.27 -51.67
CA LYS A 128 0.74 -6.74 -50.27
C LYS A 128 2.11 -6.83 -49.59
N TYR A 129 2.25 -5.93 -48.63
CA TYR A 129 3.10 -6.00 -47.44
C TYR A 129 3.07 -7.39 -46.80
N MET A 130 4.24 -8.03 -46.70
CA MET A 130 4.55 -9.00 -45.66
C MET A 130 5.56 -8.33 -44.74
N ILE A 131 5.17 -8.14 -43.48
CA ILE A 131 6.09 -7.78 -42.41
C ILE A 131 6.85 -9.06 -42.08
N ASP A 132 8.17 -8.99 -42.26
CA ASP A 132 9.15 -10.02 -42.03
C ASP A 132 9.19 -10.37 -40.54
N GLU A 133 8.74 -11.57 -40.18
CA GLU A 133 8.71 -12.09 -38.81
C GLU A 133 9.96 -12.95 -38.57
N ASP A 134 11.15 -12.35 -38.68
CA ASP A 134 12.44 -13.02 -38.43
C ASP A 134 13.33 -12.23 -37.46
N ARG A 135 12.74 -11.76 -36.35
CA ARG A 135 13.48 -11.11 -35.23
C ARG A 135 13.96 -12.06 -34.12
N MET A 136 13.90 -13.38 -34.30
CA MET A 136 14.33 -14.34 -33.26
C MET A 136 15.46 -15.30 -33.63
N SER A 137 16.18 -15.06 -34.72
CA SER A 137 17.38 -15.86 -35.08
C SER A 137 18.70 -15.29 -34.54
N PHE A 138 18.69 -14.15 -33.84
CA PHE A 138 19.91 -13.52 -33.30
C PHE A 138 20.43 -14.11 -31.98
N ILE A 139 19.63 -14.92 -31.27
CA ILE A 139 19.97 -15.39 -29.90
C ILE A 139 20.80 -16.69 -29.89
N HIS A 140 20.90 -17.43 -31.00
CA HIS A 140 21.54 -18.76 -31.02
C HIS A 140 22.77 -18.88 -31.94
N ASN A 141 23.64 -17.87 -31.99
CA ASN A 141 24.96 -18.02 -32.61
C ASN A 141 26.07 -18.01 -31.53
N PRO A 142 26.76 -19.13 -31.27
CA PRO A 142 27.81 -19.21 -30.24
C PRO A 142 29.11 -18.46 -30.61
N ASN A 143 29.15 -17.71 -31.72
CA ASN A 143 30.35 -17.01 -32.19
C ASN A 143 30.18 -15.49 -32.36
N LEU A 144 29.18 -14.87 -31.71
CA LEU A 144 28.95 -13.42 -31.78
C LEU A 144 29.48 -12.71 -30.53
N THR A 145 30.68 -12.12 -30.61
CA THR A 145 31.22 -11.25 -29.56
C THR A 145 30.75 -9.81 -29.76
N VAL A 146 29.83 -9.34 -28.93
CA VAL A 146 29.44 -7.92 -28.84
C VAL A 146 30.43 -7.20 -27.94
N ARG A 147 31.15 -6.20 -28.46
CA ARG A 147 31.96 -5.29 -27.63
C ARG A 147 31.12 -4.07 -27.26
N VAL A 148 30.90 -3.90 -25.97
CA VAL A 148 30.30 -2.68 -25.38
C VAL A 148 31.43 -1.66 -25.16
N PRO A 149 31.24 -0.36 -25.44
CA PRO A 149 32.22 0.66 -25.04
C PRO A 149 32.32 0.70 -23.51
N ILE A 150 33.54 0.55 -23.00
CA ILE A 150 33.84 0.68 -21.57
C ILE A 150 33.81 2.18 -21.23
N ALA A 151 32.96 2.56 -20.28
CA ALA A 151 33.07 3.87 -19.62
C ALA A 151 34.42 3.94 -18.89
N VAL A 152 35.11 5.08 -19.00
CA VAL A 152 36.39 5.33 -18.34
C VAL A 152 36.21 5.14 -16.84
N GLY A 153 36.99 4.23 -16.25
CA GLY A 153 36.97 3.96 -14.82
C GLY A 153 37.58 5.12 -14.03
N GLU A 154 36.80 5.70 -13.12
CA GLU A 154 37.35 6.40 -11.98
C GLU A 154 37.75 5.36 -10.93
N SER A 155 39.02 5.36 -10.61
CA SER A 155 39.70 4.46 -9.69
C SER A 155 39.52 4.92 -8.24
N ASP A 156 38.99 4.04 -7.40
CA ASP A 156 39.28 4.05 -5.97
C ASP A 156 40.76 3.70 -5.76
N PHE A 157 41.55 4.65 -5.28
CA PHE A 157 42.80 4.37 -4.59
C PHE A 157 42.71 4.99 -3.20
N GLU A 158 42.71 4.11 -2.20
CA GLU A 158 42.81 4.48 -0.79
C GLU A 158 44.06 5.33 -0.54
N ASN A 159 43.91 6.39 0.24
CA ASN A 159 44.98 6.76 1.16
C ASN A 159 44.37 7.13 2.51
N LEU A 160 44.76 6.35 3.51
CA LEU A 160 44.46 6.49 4.92
C LEU A 160 45.07 7.77 5.52
N ASN A 161 44.40 8.26 6.56
CA ASN A 161 44.80 9.27 7.55
C ASN A 161 44.67 10.71 7.04
N THR A 162 43.90 11.60 7.68
CA THR A 162 43.87 11.89 9.12
C THR A 162 42.51 12.41 9.58
N GLU A 163 42.24 12.13 10.85
CA GLU A 163 41.09 12.52 11.66
C GLU A 163 40.84 14.04 11.70
N ASP A 164 39.56 14.45 11.80
CA ASP A 164 38.97 15.10 12.99
C ASP A 164 37.82 16.09 12.70
N PHE A 165 36.75 15.89 13.48
CA PHE A 165 35.79 16.87 14.03
C PHE A 165 34.90 17.77 13.12
N SER A 166 33.60 17.47 13.20
CA SER A 166 32.51 18.38 13.62
C SER A 166 32.04 19.57 12.76
N SER A 167 30.80 19.41 12.28
CA SER A 167 29.64 20.31 12.38
C SER A 167 29.79 21.85 12.24
N GLU A 168 29.04 22.37 11.27
CA GLU A 168 28.03 23.45 11.45
C GLU A 168 28.50 24.88 11.71
N SER A 169 28.27 25.78 10.74
CA SER A 169 27.36 26.93 10.89
C SER A 169 27.52 27.95 9.75
N ASP A 170 26.39 28.37 9.18
CA ASP A 170 26.22 29.58 8.37
C ASP A 170 26.55 30.86 9.16
N ALA A 171 27.10 31.89 8.48
CA ALA A 171 26.70 33.30 8.66
C ALA A 171 27.44 34.28 7.73
N GLU A 172 26.62 35.06 7.01
CA GLU A 172 26.70 36.51 6.75
C GLU A 172 27.87 37.18 5.99
N GLY A 173 27.46 38.02 5.02
CA GLY A 173 28.11 39.26 4.61
C GLY A 173 29.32 39.06 3.68
N SER A 174 29.59 39.88 2.66
CA SER A 174 29.23 41.26 2.40
C SER A 174 29.44 41.58 0.92
N LYS A 175 28.81 42.67 0.47
CA LYS A 175 29.13 43.41 -0.76
C LYS A 175 30.64 43.61 -0.92
N ASP A 176 31.10 43.64 -2.18
CA ASP A 176 31.90 44.75 -2.70
C ASP A 176 31.77 44.82 -4.24
N LEU A 177 31.48 46.04 -4.70
CA LEU A 177 31.64 46.54 -6.06
C LEU A 177 33.00 47.26 -6.14
N ASP A 178 33.37 47.66 -7.37
CA ASP A 178 34.51 48.50 -7.78
C ASP A 178 35.72 47.67 -8.29
N ASP A 179 36.43 48.02 -9.36
CA ASP A 179 36.20 48.83 -10.55
C ASP A 179 37.46 48.65 -11.43
N THR A 180 37.32 48.80 -12.75
CA THR A 180 38.38 49.25 -13.71
C THR A 180 39.59 48.35 -14.05
N SER A 181 39.70 47.92 -15.32
CA SER A 181 40.71 48.44 -16.29
C SER A 181 41.04 47.51 -17.49
N SER A 182 40.69 48.03 -18.67
CA SER A 182 41.34 47.98 -20.01
C SER A 182 42.16 46.78 -20.54
N SER A 183 41.86 46.37 -21.78
CA SER A 183 42.82 46.42 -22.90
C SER A 183 42.11 46.21 -24.25
N GLU A 184 42.41 47.08 -25.22
CA GLU A 184 41.89 47.08 -26.58
C GLU A 184 42.68 46.13 -27.51
N GLY A 185 41.96 45.50 -28.46
CA GLY A 185 42.43 45.35 -29.85
C GLY A 185 43.13 44.05 -30.25
N SER A 186 42.41 43.18 -30.98
CA SER A 186 42.96 42.49 -32.17
C SER A 186 41.84 41.94 -33.06
N THR A 187 41.76 42.46 -34.28
CA THR A 187 40.87 42.03 -35.35
C THR A 187 41.47 40.82 -36.08
N ILE A 188 40.75 39.71 -36.14
CA ILE A 188 40.91 38.70 -37.19
C ILE A 188 39.52 38.30 -37.67
N ASP A 189 39.21 38.68 -38.92
CA ASP A 189 38.06 38.22 -39.69
C ASP A 189 38.14 36.70 -39.89
N ILE A 190 37.21 35.97 -39.26
CA ILE A 190 36.87 34.59 -39.63
C ILE A 190 35.36 34.57 -39.90
N LYS A 191 35.03 34.15 -41.12
CA LYS A 191 33.71 33.79 -41.65
C LYS A 191 32.72 33.37 -40.55
N PRO A 192 31.44 33.79 -40.62
CA PRO A 192 30.42 33.10 -39.85
C PRO A 192 30.28 31.70 -40.44
N GLU A 193 30.86 30.72 -39.76
CA GLU A 193 30.41 29.35 -39.92
C GLU A 193 28.99 29.32 -39.39
N MET A 194 28.08 29.03 -40.30
CA MET A 194 26.69 28.74 -40.04
C MET A 194 26.69 27.49 -39.15
N GLU A 195 26.73 27.68 -37.84
CA GLU A 195 26.18 26.68 -36.93
C GLU A 195 24.72 26.57 -37.33
N ASP A 196 24.43 25.51 -38.09
CA ASP A 196 23.11 24.92 -38.13
C ASP A 196 22.72 24.68 -36.66
N VAL A 197 22.06 25.68 -36.09
CA VAL A 197 21.13 25.46 -34.99
C VAL A 197 20.13 24.51 -35.60
N VAL A 198 20.39 23.21 -35.43
CA VAL A 198 19.34 22.22 -35.33
C VAL A 198 18.53 22.76 -34.17
N VAL A 199 17.55 23.58 -34.50
CA VAL A 199 16.34 23.73 -33.73
C VAL A 199 15.88 22.28 -33.64
N VAL A 200 16.28 21.61 -32.57
CA VAL A 200 15.49 20.53 -32.03
C VAL A 200 14.21 21.28 -31.65
N GLU A 201 13.35 21.44 -32.65
CA GLU A 201 11.92 21.46 -32.42
C GLU A 201 11.74 20.20 -31.62
N VAL A 202 11.69 20.37 -30.29
CA VAL A 202 10.86 19.52 -29.48
C VAL A 202 9.48 19.74 -30.08
N VAL A 203 9.20 18.99 -31.16
CA VAL A 203 7.87 18.57 -31.46
C VAL A 203 7.51 17.86 -30.17
N GLU A 204 6.82 18.57 -29.28
CA GLU A 204 5.96 17.94 -28.31
C GLU A 204 5.15 16.97 -29.17
N GLU A 205 5.58 15.71 -29.18
CA GLU A 205 4.85 14.63 -29.78
C GLU A 205 3.60 14.57 -28.89
N TYR A 206 2.59 15.35 -29.26
CA TYR A 206 1.31 15.42 -28.57
C TYR A 206 0.76 14.01 -28.62
N LEU A 207 1.02 13.24 -27.57
CA LEU A 207 0.52 11.89 -27.40
C LEU A 207 -0.99 11.97 -27.61
N ASP A 208 -1.47 11.49 -28.74
CA ASP A 208 -2.91 11.45 -28.98
C ASP A 208 -3.53 10.54 -27.91
N PRO A 209 -4.66 10.93 -27.32
CA PRO A 209 -5.20 10.21 -26.17
C PRO A 209 -5.63 8.79 -26.58
N ASP A 210 -5.04 7.78 -25.93
CA ASP A 210 -5.32 6.33 -26.10
C ASP A 210 -6.83 6.04 -26.20
N ALA A 211 -7.29 5.03 -26.93
CA ALA A 211 -8.75 4.77 -27.05
C ALA A 211 -9.48 4.61 -25.70
N CYS A 212 -10.69 5.19 -25.58
CA CYS A 212 -11.48 5.21 -24.32
C CYS A 212 -11.97 3.81 -23.88
N TRP A 213 -12.11 2.89 -24.84
CA TRP A 213 -12.64 1.55 -24.67
C TRP A 213 -11.60 0.52 -25.10
N THR A 214 -11.58 -0.64 -24.45
CA THR A 214 -10.77 -1.77 -24.92
C THR A 214 -11.31 -2.25 -26.27
N GLU A 215 -10.45 -2.77 -27.13
CA GLU A 215 -10.82 -3.32 -28.44
C GLU A 215 -11.94 -4.38 -28.32
N ALA A 216 -11.93 -5.16 -27.23
CA ALA A 216 -12.98 -6.12 -26.88
C ALA A 216 -14.34 -5.47 -26.55
N CYS A 217 -14.36 -4.27 -25.98
CA CYS A 217 -15.60 -3.54 -25.67
C CYS A 217 -16.20 -2.88 -26.93
N VAL A 218 -15.35 -2.34 -27.80
CA VAL A 218 -15.74 -1.81 -29.12
C VAL A 218 -16.27 -2.93 -30.03
N ALA A 219 -15.66 -4.12 -29.99
CA ALA A 219 -16.15 -5.30 -30.71
C ALA A 219 -17.49 -5.83 -30.18
N ARG A 220 -17.76 -5.68 -28.88
CA ARG A 220 -18.98 -6.19 -28.23
C ARG A 220 -20.16 -5.21 -28.30
N TYR A 221 -19.89 -3.92 -28.29
CA TYR A 221 -20.89 -2.86 -28.39
C TYR A 221 -20.54 -1.91 -29.54
N LYS A 222 -21.20 -2.07 -30.69
CA LYS A 222 -21.04 -1.18 -31.87
C LYS A 222 -21.37 0.29 -31.61
N CYS A 223 -22.01 0.64 -30.49
CA CYS A 223 -22.24 2.02 -30.07
C CYS A 223 -21.01 2.71 -29.45
N CYS A 224 -19.95 1.95 -29.14
CA CYS A 224 -18.70 2.46 -28.59
C CYS A 224 -17.67 2.81 -29.68
N ASP A 225 -17.91 2.43 -30.94
CA ASP A 225 -17.11 2.83 -32.10
C ASP A 225 -17.60 4.20 -32.59
N VAL A 226 -17.05 5.27 -32.00
CA VAL A 226 -17.35 6.64 -32.45
C VAL A 226 -16.40 6.94 -33.61
N SER A 227 -16.91 6.95 -34.84
CA SER A 227 -16.14 7.31 -36.03
C SER A 227 -15.53 8.71 -35.87
N ILE A 228 -14.21 8.78 -35.72
CA ILE A 228 -13.43 10.02 -35.51
C ILE A 228 -13.48 10.94 -36.76
N THR A 229 -13.98 10.43 -37.88
CA THR A 229 -13.96 11.08 -39.19
C THR A 229 -15.23 11.85 -39.58
N GLU A 230 -16.37 11.69 -38.89
CA GLU A 230 -17.63 12.40 -39.24
C GLU A 230 -18.34 13.08 -38.06
N GLY A 231 -18.72 14.35 -38.28
CA GLY A 231 -19.70 15.12 -37.47
C GLY A 231 -19.44 15.22 -35.97
N TRP A 232 -20.26 14.54 -35.18
CA TRP A 232 -20.23 14.58 -33.70
C TRP A 232 -19.01 13.86 -33.12
N GLY A 233 -18.45 12.87 -33.83
CA GLY A 233 -17.21 12.20 -33.43
C GLY A 233 -15.99 13.12 -33.44
N LYS A 234 -15.93 14.05 -34.41
CA LYS A 234 -14.87 15.07 -34.48
C LYS A 234 -14.93 16.07 -33.32
N HIS A 235 -16.13 16.49 -32.93
CA HIS A 235 -16.32 17.38 -31.78
C HIS A 235 -15.99 16.67 -30.46
N TRP A 236 -16.39 15.40 -30.31
CA TRP A 236 -16.03 14.58 -29.16
C TRP A 236 -14.52 14.36 -29.06
N TRP A 237 -13.86 14.07 -30.18
CA TRP A 237 -12.42 13.90 -30.24
C TRP A 237 -11.67 15.20 -29.91
N TYR A 238 -12.15 16.33 -30.42
CA TYR A 238 -11.59 17.65 -30.09
C TYR A 238 -11.75 17.97 -28.60
N LEU A 239 -12.95 17.78 -28.05
CA LEU A 239 -13.23 17.96 -26.62
C LEU A 239 -12.32 17.06 -25.78
N ARG A 240 -12.13 15.81 -26.18
CA ARG A 240 -11.23 14.87 -25.51
C ARG A 240 -9.77 15.34 -25.54
N LYS A 241 -9.28 15.77 -26.69
CA LYS A 241 -7.91 16.29 -26.85
C LYS A 241 -7.69 17.52 -25.98
N THR A 242 -8.68 18.42 -25.93
CA THR A 242 -8.66 19.58 -25.03
C THR A 242 -8.71 19.17 -23.56
N CYS A 243 -9.55 18.20 -23.16
CA CYS A 243 -9.58 17.71 -21.78
C CYS A 243 -8.26 17.05 -21.37
N TYR A 244 -7.62 16.29 -22.26
CA TYR A 244 -6.30 15.70 -22.01
C TYR A 244 -5.24 16.78 -21.81
N LEU A 245 -5.22 17.80 -22.68
CA LEU A 245 -4.34 18.96 -22.54
C LEU A 245 -4.55 19.70 -21.22
N ILE A 246 -5.80 19.89 -20.80
CA ILE A 246 -6.13 20.58 -19.55
C ILE A 246 -5.67 19.77 -18.34
N VAL A 247 -5.92 18.45 -18.33
CA VAL A 247 -5.60 17.58 -17.18
C VAL A 247 -4.09 17.44 -16.98
N GLU A 248 -3.32 17.39 -18.07
CA GLU A 248 -1.85 17.26 -18.04
C GLU A 248 -1.14 18.60 -17.82
N HIS A 249 -1.86 19.73 -17.87
CA HIS A 249 -1.26 21.04 -17.74
C HIS A 249 -0.78 21.30 -16.29
N ASN A 250 0.49 21.67 -16.12
CA ASN A 250 1.12 21.93 -14.82
C ASN A 250 0.34 22.92 -13.92
N TRP A 251 -0.30 23.94 -14.51
CA TRP A 251 -1.11 24.89 -13.73
C TRP A 251 -2.39 24.26 -13.18
N PHE A 252 -3.02 23.37 -13.96
CA PHE A 252 -4.21 22.64 -13.49
C PHE A 252 -3.82 21.69 -12.36
N GLU A 253 -2.71 20.97 -12.51
CA GLU A 253 -2.18 20.12 -11.44
C GLU A 253 -1.87 20.91 -10.16
N THR A 254 -1.18 22.04 -10.29
CA THR A 254 -0.87 22.93 -9.15
C THR A 254 -2.14 23.47 -8.49
N LEU A 255 -3.15 23.85 -9.27
CA LEU A 255 -4.45 24.30 -8.77
C LEU A 255 -5.15 23.21 -7.96
N ILE A 256 -5.18 21.98 -8.48
CA ILE A 256 -5.79 20.84 -7.78
C ILE A 256 -5.05 20.55 -6.48
N ILE A 257 -3.72 20.57 -6.47
CA ILE A 257 -2.92 20.39 -5.24
C ILE A 257 -3.26 21.47 -4.22
N PHE A 258 -3.32 22.74 -4.64
CA PHE A 258 -3.70 23.84 -3.76
C PHE A 258 -5.11 23.66 -3.18
N MET A 259 -6.07 23.21 -3.98
CA MET A 259 -7.43 22.90 -3.52
C MET A 259 -7.48 21.73 -2.53
N ILE A 260 -6.65 20.69 -2.74
CA ILE A 260 -6.52 19.56 -1.80
C ILE A 260 -5.97 20.04 -0.45
N LEU A 261 -4.93 20.88 -0.46
CA LEU A 261 -4.33 21.43 0.76
C LEU A 261 -5.33 22.33 1.50
N LEU A 262 -6.05 23.20 0.78
CA LEU A 262 -7.06 24.06 1.38
C LEU A 262 -8.22 23.25 1.96
N SER A 263 -8.71 22.24 1.23
CA SER A 263 -9.75 21.33 1.73
C SER A 263 -9.29 20.52 2.94
N SER A 264 -8.02 20.15 3.03
CA SER A 264 -7.46 19.42 4.18
C SER A 264 -7.26 20.35 5.39
N GLY A 265 -6.83 21.59 5.14
CA GLY A 265 -6.75 22.63 6.17
C GLY A 265 -8.12 22.99 6.75
N ALA A 266 -9.18 22.96 5.93
CA ALA A 266 -10.55 23.17 6.39
C ALA A 266 -10.98 22.13 7.46
N LEU A 267 -10.57 20.87 7.32
CA LEU A 267 -10.85 19.81 8.30
C LEU A 267 -10.19 20.07 9.66
N ALA A 268 -9.03 20.74 9.69
CA ALA A 268 -8.36 21.07 10.94
C ALA A 268 -9.15 22.08 11.80
N PHE A 269 -10.08 22.83 11.19
CA PHE A 269 -10.95 23.76 11.91
C PHE A 269 -12.22 23.09 12.47
N GLU A 270 -12.48 21.81 12.17
CA GLU A 270 -13.59 21.04 12.75
C GLU A 270 -13.23 20.53 14.16
N ASP A 271 -13.07 21.46 15.12
CA ASP A 271 -12.79 21.16 16.52
C ASP A 271 -14.05 21.16 17.42
N VAL A 272 -13.89 20.79 18.70
CA VAL A 272 -15.00 20.80 19.68
C VAL A 272 -15.59 22.22 19.86
N TYR A 273 -14.83 23.27 19.56
CA TYR A 273 -15.26 24.66 19.68
C TYR A 273 -16.01 25.19 18.44
N ILE A 274 -16.23 24.35 17.42
CA ILE A 274 -16.94 24.76 16.19
C ILE A 274 -18.37 25.21 16.47
N GLU A 275 -19.03 24.65 17.49
CA GLU A 275 -20.41 25.01 17.87
C GLU A 275 -20.49 26.44 18.43
N GLN A 276 -19.40 26.93 19.03
CA GLN A 276 -19.32 28.30 19.55
C GLN A 276 -19.11 29.32 18.42
N ARG A 277 -18.46 28.92 17.32
CA ARG A 277 -18.09 29.80 16.19
C ARG A 277 -18.99 29.57 14.97
N LYS A 278 -20.26 29.99 15.09
CA LYS A 278 -21.31 29.81 14.06
C LYS A 278 -20.90 30.31 12.66
N THR A 279 -20.20 31.43 12.56
CA THR A 279 -19.74 31.98 11.26
C THR A 279 -18.75 31.05 10.56
N ILE A 280 -17.76 30.52 11.30
CA ILE A 280 -16.77 29.60 10.74
C ILE A 280 -17.45 28.31 10.30
N ARG A 281 -18.39 27.79 11.09
CA ARG A 281 -19.19 26.60 10.73
C ARG A 281 -19.90 26.77 9.38
N ILE A 282 -20.57 27.90 9.16
CA ILE A 282 -21.29 28.17 7.90
C ILE A 282 -20.31 28.29 6.72
N ILE A 283 -19.18 28.99 6.92
CA ILE A 283 -18.15 29.14 5.89
C ILE A 283 -17.57 27.76 5.52
N LEU A 284 -17.25 26.92 6.50
CA LEU A 284 -16.71 25.58 6.28
C LEU A 284 -17.72 24.69 5.54
N GLU A 285 -19.01 24.73 5.91
CA GLU A 285 -20.04 23.93 5.23
C GLU A 285 -20.20 24.33 3.75
N TYR A 286 -20.15 25.63 3.45
CA TYR A 286 -20.19 26.11 2.07
C TYR A 286 -18.90 25.77 1.32
N ALA A 287 -17.74 25.95 1.95
CA ALA A 287 -16.44 25.62 1.38
C ALA A 287 -16.35 24.12 1.04
N ASP A 288 -16.82 23.23 1.93
CA ASP A 288 -16.85 21.78 1.72
C ASP A 288 -17.66 21.39 0.48
N ARG A 289 -18.78 22.09 0.25
CA ARG A 289 -19.61 21.91 -0.93
C ARG A 289 -18.88 22.36 -2.19
N VAL A 290 -18.18 23.50 -2.14
CA VAL A 290 -17.36 24.02 -3.26
C VAL A 290 -16.22 23.05 -3.60
N PHE A 291 -15.46 22.56 -2.61
CA PHE A 291 -14.39 21.59 -2.86
C PHE A 291 -14.91 20.31 -3.50
N THR A 292 -16.04 19.79 -2.99
CA THR A 292 -16.67 18.59 -3.55
C THR A 292 -17.03 18.79 -5.02
N TYR A 293 -17.58 19.95 -5.41
CA TYR A 293 -17.87 20.23 -6.82
C TYR A 293 -16.61 20.34 -7.69
N ILE A 294 -15.54 20.98 -7.18
CA ILE A 294 -14.26 21.07 -7.89
C ILE A 294 -13.70 19.66 -8.15
N PHE A 295 -13.76 18.77 -7.16
CA PHE A 295 -13.25 17.40 -7.29
C PHE A 295 -14.12 16.51 -8.17
N ILE A 296 -15.44 16.72 -8.19
CA ILE A 296 -16.33 16.07 -9.17
C ILE A 296 -15.96 16.52 -10.58
N LEU A 297 -15.71 17.82 -10.79
CA LEU A 297 -15.32 18.35 -12.09
C LEU A 297 -13.96 17.77 -12.54
N GLU A 298 -12.98 17.70 -11.64
CA GLU A 298 -11.69 17.04 -11.90
C GLU A 298 -11.88 15.58 -12.32
N MET A 299 -12.72 14.82 -11.61
CA MET A 299 -13.02 13.42 -11.92
C MET A 299 -13.64 13.29 -13.32
N LEU A 300 -14.62 14.13 -13.65
CA LEU A 300 -15.27 14.12 -14.97
C LEU A 300 -14.29 14.48 -16.09
N LEU A 301 -13.40 15.46 -15.88
CA LEU A 301 -12.34 15.82 -16.82
C LEU A 301 -11.38 14.64 -17.05
N LYS A 302 -10.96 13.94 -15.97
CA LYS A 302 -10.12 12.74 -16.07
C LYS A 302 -10.80 11.58 -16.81
N TRP A 303 -12.10 11.36 -16.60
CA TRP A 303 -12.86 10.34 -17.33
C TRP A 303 -12.89 10.60 -18.83
N VAL A 304 -13.08 11.86 -19.23
CA VAL A 304 -13.09 12.25 -20.64
C VAL A 304 -11.69 12.19 -21.24
N ALA A 305 -10.67 12.66 -20.52
CA ALA A 305 -9.28 12.65 -20.96
C ALA A 305 -8.72 11.22 -21.13
N TYR A 306 -8.62 10.47 -20.04
CA TYR A 306 -7.98 9.15 -20.02
C TYR A 306 -8.89 8.02 -20.51
N GLY A 307 -10.20 8.20 -20.44
CA GLY A 307 -11.18 7.15 -20.73
C GLY A 307 -11.37 6.17 -19.57
N PHE A 308 -12.49 5.44 -19.60
CA PHE A 308 -12.89 4.57 -18.48
C PHE A 308 -11.87 3.45 -18.21
N VAL A 309 -11.27 2.88 -19.26
CA VAL A 309 -10.34 1.75 -19.11
C VAL A 309 -9.07 2.19 -18.38
N LYS A 310 -8.38 3.21 -18.88
CA LYS A 310 -7.12 3.70 -18.30
C LYS A 310 -7.33 4.32 -16.91
N TYR A 311 -8.49 4.94 -16.68
CA TYR A 311 -8.84 5.48 -15.36
C TYR A 311 -9.00 4.37 -14.31
N PHE A 312 -9.72 3.29 -14.62
CA PHE A 312 -9.96 2.21 -13.65
C PHE A 312 -8.81 1.20 -13.51
N THR A 313 -7.80 1.21 -14.40
CA THR A 313 -6.59 0.40 -14.22
C THR A 313 -5.55 1.06 -13.30
N ASN A 314 -5.61 2.39 -13.12
CA ASN A 314 -4.69 3.13 -12.26
C ASN A 314 -5.16 3.17 -10.81
N ALA A 315 -4.38 2.58 -9.89
CA ALA A 315 -4.71 2.52 -8.46
C ALA A 315 -4.89 3.89 -7.79
N TRP A 316 -4.13 4.90 -8.23
CA TRP A 316 -4.22 6.26 -7.70
C TRP A 316 -5.50 6.97 -8.15
N CYS A 317 -5.91 6.74 -9.41
CA CYS A 317 -7.21 7.21 -9.90
C CYS A 317 -8.37 6.52 -9.18
N TRP A 318 -8.20 5.26 -8.79
CA TRP A 318 -9.18 4.53 -7.98
C TRP A 318 -9.34 5.10 -6.57
N LEU A 319 -8.24 5.53 -5.94
CA LEU A 319 -8.27 6.25 -4.66
C LEU A 319 -9.03 7.57 -4.77
N ASP A 320 -8.72 8.38 -5.80
CA ASP A 320 -9.42 9.65 -6.07
C ASP A 320 -10.92 9.42 -6.28
N PHE A 321 -11.28 8.40 -7.07
CA PHE A 321 -12.65 8.00 -7.35
C PHE A 321 -13.42 7.67 -6.06
N PHE A 322 -12.86 6.81 -5.21
CA PHE A 322 -13.50 6.39 -3.96
C PHE A 322 -13.79 7.58 -3.02
N ILE A 323 -12.86 8.53 -2.91
CA ILE A 323 -13.02 9.70 -2.04
C ILE A 323 -14.09 10.65 -2.57
N VAL A 324 -14.16 10.85 -3.89
CA VAL A 324 -15.20 11.66 -4.53
C VAL A 324 -16.57 10.99 -4.39
N ASP A 325 -16.67 9.68 -4.59
CA ASP A 325 -17.90 8.91 -4.44
C ASP A 325 -18.49 9.01 -3.03
N VAL A 326 -17.67 8.82 -1.99
CA VAL A 326 -18.11 9.00 -0.59
C VAL A 326 -18.66 10.42 -0.37
N SER A 327 -18.05 11.42 -0.99
CA SER A 327 -18.48 12.83 -0.90
C SER A 327 -19.79 13.08 -1.63
N ILE A 328 -19.99 12.47 -2.82
CA ILE A 328 -21.24 12.54 -3.60
C ILE A 328 -22.39 11.91 -2.81
N VAL A 329 -22.20 10.70 -2.27
CA VAL A 329 -23.23 10.00 -1.48
C VAL A 329 -23.62 10.84 -0.27
N SER A 330 -22.65 11.44 0.43
CA SER A 330 -22.91 12.36 1.54
C SER A 330 -23.70 13.60 1.10
N LEU A 331 -23.37 14.20 -0.04
CA LEU A 331 -24.06 15.38 -0.57
C LEU A 331 -25.52 15.07 -0.94
N ILE A 332 -25.76 13.98 -1.68
CA ILE A 332 -27.11 13.55 -2.09
C ILE A 332 -27.96 13.20 -0.88
N ALA A 333 -27.39 12.49 0.10
CA ALA A 333 -28.08 12.14 1.34
C ALA A 333 -28.54 13.38 2.14
N ASN A 334 -27.69 14.41 2.21
CA ASN A 334 -28.06 15.68 2.86
C ASN A 334 -29.14 16.43 2.07
N ALA A 335 -29.09 16.41 0.74
CA ALA A 335 -30.09 17.07 -0.12
C ALA A 335 -31.48 16.40 -0.06
N LEU A 336 -31.52 15.07 0.11
CA LEU A 336 -32.76 14.30 0.22
C LEU A 336 -33.36 14.27 1.64
N GLY A 337 -32.70 14.91 2.63
CA GLY A 337 -33.18 14.95 4.01
C GLY A 337 -32.98 13.67 4.82
N TYR A 338 -32.12 12.74 4.36
CA TYR A 338 -31.78 11.51 5.10
C TYR A 338 -30.62 11.71 6.10
N SER A 339 -30.31 12.95 6.46
CA SER A 339 -29.09 13.35 7.19
C SER A 339 -28.86 12.66 8.53
N ASP A 340 -29.92 12.15 9.17
CA ASP A 340 -29.89 11.63 10.54
C ASP A 340 -29.72 10.09 10.63
N LEU A 341 -29.65 9.39 9.50
CA LEU A 341 -29.39 7.95 9.52
C LEU A 341 -27.93 7.69 9.96
N GLY A 342 -27.73 6.74 10.89
CA GLY A 342 -26.42 6.33 11.40
C GLY A 342 -25.33 6.11 10.32
N PRO A 343 -25.64 5.45 9.18
CA PRO A 343 -24.69 5.29 8.08
C PRO A 343 -24.21 6.62 7.48
N ILE A 344 -25.10 7.61 7.34
CA ILE A 344 -24.77 8.91 6.75
C ILE A 344 -23.89 9.73 7.71
N LYS A 345 -24.09 9.58 9.02
CA LYS A 345 -23.20 10.14 10.03
C LYS A 345 -21.79 9.54 9.96
N SER A 346 -21.68 8.23 9.71
CA SER A 346 -20.38 7.56 9.52
C SER A 346 -19.72 7.95 8.18
N LEU A 347 -20.47 8.19 7.11
CA LEU A 347 -19.88 8.66 5.85
C LEU A 347 -19.27 10.06 5.99
N ARG A 348 -19.80 10.89 6.89
CA ARG A 348 -19.21 12.21 7.20
C ARG A 348 -17.79 12.08 7.79
N THR A 349 -17.51 11.06 8.60
CA THR A 349 -16.18 10.87 9.19
C THR A 349 -15.14 10.43 8.15
N LEU A 350 -15.56 9.78 7.06
CA LEU A 350 -14.67 9.39 5.96
C LEU A 350 -14.09 10.59 5.19
N ARG A 351 -14.62 11.81 5.38
CA ARG A 351 -14.00 13.04 4.84
C ARG A 351 -12.59 13.26 5.37
N ALA A 352 -12.25 12.69 6.53
CA ALA A 352 -10.89 12.67 7.07
C ALA A 352 -9.88 11.94 6.17
N LEU A 353 -10.34 11.18 5.16
CA LEU A 353 -9.47 10.53 4.17
C LEU A 353 -9.07 11.44 3.00
N ARG A 354 -9.67 12.63 2.83
CA ARG A 354 -9.34 13.58 1.75
C ARG A 354 -7.84 13.92 1.64
N PRO A 355 -7.07 14.06 2.74
CA PRO A 355 -5.62 14.28 2.67
C PRO A 355 -4.86 13.15 1.97
N LEU A 356 -5.40 11.92 1.90
CA LEU A 356 -4.76 10.81 1.19
C LEU A 356 -4.61 11.08 -0.32
N ARG A 357 -5.42 11.98 -0.89
CA ARG A 357 -5.28 12.41 -2.30
C ARG A 357 -3.99 13.17 -2.56
N ALA A 358 -3.40 13.78 -1.53
CA ALA A 358 -2.08 14.38 -1.66
C ALA A 358 -1.01 13.32 -1.95
N LEU A 359 -1.16 12.08 -1.43
CA LEU A 359 -0.20 11.00 -1.64
C LEU A 359 -0.04 10.62 -3.11
N SER A 360 -1.11 10.69 -3.91
CA SER A 360 -1.04 10.43 -5.35
C SER A 360 -0.40 11.56 -6.16
N ARG A 361 -0.32 12.77 -5.60
CA ARG A 361 0.15 13.97 -6.29
C ARG A 361 1.61 14.31 -6.01
N PHE A 362 2.11 13.96 -4.83
CA PHE A 362 3.51 14.15 -4.49
C PHE A 362 4.35 12.93 -4.88
N GLU A 363 5.24 13.11 -5.85
CA GLU A 363 6.12 12.05 -6.36
C GLU A 363 6.94 11.38 -5.26
N GLY A 364 7.51 12.16 -4.34
CA GLY A 364 8.28 11.64 -3.21
C GLY A 364 7.47 10.70 -2.31
N MET A 365 6.21 11.03 -2.01
CA MET A 365 5.35 10.17 -1.19
C MET A 365 4.92 8.90 -1.95
N ARG A 366 4.67 9.01 -3.26
CA ARG A 366 4.36 7.85 -4.11
C ARG A 366 5.50 6.83 -4.14
N VAL A 367 6.76 7.27 -4.22
CA VAL A 367 7.92 6.35 -4.19
C VAL A 367 7.97 5.58 -2.86
N VAL A 368 7.77 6.26 -1.73
CA VAL A 368 7.75 5.63 -0.41
C VAL A 368 6.59 4.63 -0.29
N VAL A 369 5.38 5.01 -0.71
CA VAL A 369 4.21 4.10 -0.67
C VAL A 369 4.43 2.88 -1.57
N ASN A 370 4.98 3.05 -2.76
CA ASN A 370 5.28 1.93 -3.65
C ASN A 370 6.31 0.98 -3.05
N ALA A 371 7.34 1.51 -2.39
CA ALA A 371 8.33 0.70 -1.68
C ALA A 371 7.68 -0.09 -0.52
N LEU A 372 6.82 0.57 0.28
CA LEU A 372 6.07 -0.08 1.36
C LEU A 372 5.13 -1.18 0.83
N VAL A 373 4.37 -0.91 -0.23
CA VAL A 373 3.47 -1.89 -0.86
C VAL A 373 4.26 -3.08 -1.42
N GLY A 374 5.44 -2.83 -1.99
CA GLY A 374 6.36 -3.89 -2.43
C GLY A 374 6.84 -4.79 -1.28
N ALA A 375 6.97 -4.27 -0.06
CA ALA A 375 7.37 -5.04 1.11
C ALA A 375 6.21 -5.83 1.78
N ILE A 376 4.95 -5.49 1.50
CA ILE A 376 3.77 -6.12 2.13
C ILE A 376 3.79 -7.66 2.02
N PRO A 377 4.05 -8.29 0.86
CA PRO A 377 4.03 -9.75 0.75
C PRO A 377 5.01 -10.44 1.70
N SER A 378 6.23 -9.90 1.84
CA SER A 378 7.24 -10.42 2.77
C SER A 378 6.83 -10.21 4.23
N ILE A 379 6.34 -9.01 4.56
CA ILE A 379 5.84 -8.69 5.90
C ILE A 379 4.68 -9.61 6.29
N MET A 380 3.77 -9.94 5.37
CA MET A 380 2.64 -10.83 5.64
C MET A 380 3.07 -12.25 5.99
N ASN A 381 4.16 -12.75 5.39
CA ASN A 381 4.71 -14.06 5.75
C ASN A 381 5.24 -14.07 7.18
N VAL A 382 6.04 -13.06 7.56
CA VAL A 382 6.57 -12.91 8.92
C VAL A 382 5.44 -12.70 9.93
N LEU A 383 4.47 -11.83 9.60
CA LEU A 383 3.31 -11.55 10.45
C LEU A 383 2.50 -12.83 10.72
N LEU A 384 2.29 -13.70 9.72
CA LEU A 384 1.57 -14.96 9.91
C LEU A 384 2.28 -15.86 10.93
N VAL A 385 3.60 -16.00 10.84
CA VAL A 385 4.39 -16.77 11.81
C VAL A 385 4.28 -16.16 13.20
N CYS A 386 4.42 -14.85 13.33
CA CYS A 386 4.24 -14.14 14.61
C CYS A 386 2.84 -14.36 15.19
N LEU A 387 1.79 -14.30 14.37
CA LEU A 387 0.42 -14.53 14.82
C LEU A 387 0.22 -15.94 15.34
N ILE A 388 0.74 -16.97 14.65
CA ILE A 388 0.66 -18.36 15.13
C ILE A 388 1.43 -18.54 16.44
N PHE A 389 2.63 -17.96 16.55
CA PHE A 389 3.42 -18.04 17.78
C PHE A 389 2.71 -17.36 18.96
N TRP A 390 2.17 -16.16 18.75
CA TRP A 390 1.39 -15.43 19.76
C TRP A 390 0.08 -16.15 20.09
N LEU A 391 -0.50 -16.94 19.17
CA LEU A 391 -1.70 -17.74 19.44
C LEU A 391 -1.46 -18.73 20.58
N ILE A 392 -0.30 -19.39 20.58
CA ILE A 392 0.06 -20.39 21.59
C ILE A 392 0.10 -19.73 22.97
N PHE A 393 0.78 -18.59 23.09
CA PHE A 393 0.85 -17.83 24.33
C PHE A 393 -0.52 -17.28 24.75
N SER A 394 -1.34 -16.85 23.80
CA SER A 394 -2.67 -16.34 24.09
C SER A 394 -3.59 -17.44 24.63
N ILE A 395 -3.60 -18.62 24.02
CA ILE A 395 -4.37 -19.79 24.51
C ILE A 395 -3.86 -20.21 25.89
N MET A 396 -2.54 -20.26 26.09
CA MET A 396 -1.96 -20.53 27.40
C MET A 396 -2.37 -19.49 28.45
N GLY A 397 -2.35 -18.20 28.10
CA GLY A 397 -2.77 -17.10 28.97
C GLY A 397 -4.25 -17.18 29.34
N VAL A 398 -5.13 -17.52 28.39
CA VAL A 398 -6.56 -17.75 28.66
C VAL A 398 -6.73 -18.88 29.67
N ASN A 399 -6.03 -20.01 29.50
CA ASN A 399 -6.12 -21.13 30.45
C ASN A 399 -5.63 -20.77 31.86
N LEU A 400 -4.63 -19.88 31.97
CA LEU A 400 -4.07 -19.48 33.26
C LEU A 400 -4.90 -18.40 33.96
N PHE A 401 -5.42 -17.42 33.22
CA PHE A 401 -5.87 -16.13 33.76
C PHE A 401 -7.34 -15.77 33.46
N ALA A 402 -8.04 -16.51 32.59
CA ALA A 402 -9.43 -16.17 32.24
C ALA A 402 -10.34 -16.16 33.47
N GLY A 403 -11.12 -15.08 33.61
CA GLY A 403 -12.06 -14.92 34.72
C GLY A 403 -11.43 -14.58 36.08
N LYS A 404 -10.10 -14.48 36.18
CA LYS A 404 -9.39 -14.21 37.44
C LYS A 404 -8.98 -12.75 37.63
N TYR A 405 -9.17 -11.90 36.62
CA TYR A 405 -8.80 -10.48 36.64
C TYR A 405 -9.91 -9.58 37.22
N TYR A 406 -10.92 -10.18 37.82
CA TYR A 406 -11.99 -9.44 38.44
C TYR A 406 -11.63 -9.06 39.88
N TYR A 407 -12.12 -7.91 40.32
CA TYR A 407 -11.92 -7.42 41.68
C TYR A 407 -13.08 -6.54 42.13
N CYS A 408 -13.34 -6.53 43.43
CA CYS A 408 -14.25 -5.63 44.09
C CYS A 408 -13.56 -4.27 44.30
N PHE A 409 -14.22 -3.20 43.86
CA PHE A 409 -13.69 -1.84 43.84
C PHE A 409 -14.66 -0.86 44.50
N ASN A 410 -14.13 0.06 45.29
CA ASN A 410 -14.90 1.17 45.85
C ASN A 410 -14.72 2.42 44.98
N GLU A 411 -15.81 2.94 44.40
CA GLU A 411 -15.75 4.12 43.52
C GLU A 411 -15.49 5.43 44.27
N THR A 412 -15.73 5.48 45.58
CA THR A 412 -15.53 6.71 46.38
C THR A 412 -14.10 6.89 46.84
N SER A 413 -13.45 5.81 47.27
CA SER A 413 -12.04 5.84 47.70
C SER A 413 -11.05 5.51 46.57
N GLU A 414 -11.56 5.05 45.41
CA GLU A 414 -10.77 4.58 44.26
C GLU A 414 -9.80 3.43 44.59
N GLU A 415 -10.15 2.59 45.58
CA GLU A 415 -9.31 1.50 46.07
C GLU A 415 -9.96 0.12 45.88
N ARG A 416 -9.11 -0.91 45.77
CA ARG A 416 -9.51 -2.32 45.78
C ARG A 416 -9.81 -2.74 47.22
N PHE A 417 -10.86 -3.52 47.45
CA PHE A 417 -11.12 -4.09 48.76
C PHE A 417 -10.04 -5.11 49.13
N GLU A 418 -9.65 -5.11 50.41
CA GLU A 418 -8.81 -6.15 50.98
C GLU A 418 -9.61 -7.44 51.16
N VAL A 419 -8.90 -8.58 51.15
CA VAL A 419 -9.51 -9.91 51.23
C VAL A 419 -10.10 -10.21 52.61
N GLU A 420 -9.68 -9.48 53.64
CA GLU A 420 -10.29 -9.57 54.98
C GLU A 420 -11.75 -9.07 55.00
N ASP A 421 -12.07 -8.07 54.16
CA ASP A 421 -13.42 -7.51 54.05
C ASP A 421 -14.28 -8.23 53.00
N VAL A 422 -13.68 -8.58 51.86
CA VAL A 422 -14.35 -9.21 50.72
C VAL A 422 -13.44 -10.26 50.11
N ASN A 423 -13.73 -11.54 50.35
CA ASN A 423 -12.93 -12.63 49.81
C ASN A 423 -13.46 -13.11 48.45
N ASN A 424 -14.78 -13.12 48.27
CA ASN A 424 -15.39 -13.69 47.07
C ASN A 424 -16.33 -12.70 46.38
N LYS A 425 -16.56 -12.91 45.08
CA LYS A 425 -17.53 -12.16 44.27
C LYS A 425 -18.92 -12.07 44.93
N THR A 426 -19.41 -13.16 45.52
CA THR A 426 -20.72 -13.20 46.20
C THR A 426 -20.78 -12.24 47.38
N GLU A 427 -19.69 -12.09 48.14
CA GLU A 427 -19.61 -11.14 49.25
C GLU A 427 -19.59 -9.69 48.75
N CYS A 428 -18.88 -9.42 47.64
CA CYS A 428 -18.95 -8.12 46.97
C CYS A 428 -20.38 -7.78 46.55
N PHE A 429 -21.12 -8.74 45.96
CA PHE A 429 -22.53 -8.53 45.59
C PHE A 429 -23.46 -8.36 46.80
N ASN A 430 -23.18 -9.01 47.93
CA ASN A 430 -23.94 -8.79 49.15
C ASN A 430 -23.78 -7.34 49.65
N LEU A 431 -22.59 -6.75 49.55
CA LEU A 431 -22.37 -5.33 49.88
C LEU A 431 -23.14 -4.40 48.94
N ILE A 432 -23.16 -4.71 47.65
CA ILE A 432 -23.93 -3.96 46.65
C ILE A 432 -25.43 -4.01 46.98
N ASN A 433 -25.95 -5.20 47.32
CA ASN A 433 -27.34 -5.40 47.70
C ASN A 433 -27.69 -4.78 49.07
N ALA A 434 -26.71 -4.59 49.95
CA ALA A 434 -26.86 -3.95 51.26
C ALA A 434 -26.87 -2.40 51.18
N ASN A 435 -27.27 -1.82 50.04
CA ASN A 435 -27.35 -0.38 49.76
C ASN A 435 -26.00 0.37 49.72
N LYS A 436 -24.86 -0.29 49.54
CA LYS A 436 -23.60 0.41 49.19
C LYS A 436 -23.52 0.58 47.67
N THR A 437 -24.08 1.68 47.15
CA THR A 437 -24.12 1.98 45.71
C THR A 437 -22.74 2.23 45.07
N GLU A 438 -21.73 2.47 45.89
CA GLU A 438 -20.36 2.84 45.48
C GLU A 438 -19.48 1.62 45.18
N VAL A 439 -19.91 0.42 45.58
CA VAL A 439 -19.14 -0.82 45.40
C VAL A 439 -19.46 -1.44 44.05
N ARG A 440 -18.43 -1.87 43.31
CA ARG A 440 -18.58 -2.48 41.98
C ARG A 440 -17.62 -3.64 41.83
N TRP A 441 -18.12 -4.77 41.33
CA TRP A 441 -17.27 -5.86 40.84
C TRP A 441 -16.80 -5.50 39.42
N LYS A 442 -15.54 -5.10 39.28
CA LYS A 442 -14.93 -4.62 38.03
C LYS A 442 -13.97 -5.65 37.47
N ASN A 443 -13.72 -5.56 36.17
CA ASN A 443 -12.70 -6.33 35.46
C ASN A 443 -11.60 -5.39 34.99
N VAL A 444 -10.37 -5.88 34.90
CA VAL A 444 -9.29 -5.17 34.21
C VAL A 444 -9.66 -5.03 32.73
N LYS A 445 -9.43 -3.83 32.16
CA LYS A 445 -9.85 -3.50 30.78
C LYS A 445 -9.21 -4.40 29.72
N ILE A 446 -7.95 -4.78 29.93
CA ILE A 446 -7.17 -5.64 29.05
C ILE A 446 -6.81 -6.89 29.84
N ASN A 447 -7.32 -8.03 29.40
CA ASN A 447 -7.30 -9.28 30.16
C ASN A 447 -7.17 -10.49 29.22
N PHE A 448 -7.22 -11.68 29.80
CA PHE A 448 -7.13 -12.96 29.10
C PHE A 448 -8.47 -13.72 29.08
N ASP A 449 -9.63 -13.04 29.11
CA ASP A 449 -10.94 -13.71 29.11
C ASP A 449 -11.24 -14.42 27.78
N ASN A 450 -10.67 -13.93 26.67
CA ASN A 450 -10.79 -14.51 25.34
C ASN A 450 -9.44 -14.46 24.62
N VAL A 451 -9.22 -15.33 23.64
CA VAL A 451 -7.97 -15.35 22.84
C VAL A 451 -7.70 -14.00 22.18
N GLY A 452 -8.72 -13.33 21.62
CA GLY A 452 -8.56 -12.00 21.03
C GLY A 452 -8.15 -10.91 22.03
N ALA A 453 -8.68 -10.95 23.26
CA ALA A 453 -8.27 -10.05 24.33
C ALA A 453 -6.84 -10.37 24.81
N GLY A 454 -6.49 -11.66 24.88
CA GLY A 454 -5.14 -12.13 25.16
C GLY A 454 -4.12 -11.65 24.12
N TYR A 455 -4.47 -11.59 22.83
CA TYR A 455 -3.60 -11.00 21.81
C TYR A 455 -3.32 -9.52 22.08
N LEU A 456 -4.34 -8.75 22.46
CA LEU A 456 -4.17 -7.34 22.81
C LEU A 456 -3.31 -7.16 24.06
N ALA A 457 -3.48 -8.04 25.06
CA ALA A 457 -2.65 -8.06 26.26
C ALA A 457 -1.18 -8.37 25.94
N LEU A 458 -0.93 -9.41 25.13
CA LEU A 458 0.42 -9.77 24.68
C LEU A 458 1.06 -8.67 23.84
N LEU A 459 0.29 -7.96 23.00
CA LEU A 459 0.80 -6.80 22.26
C LEU A 459 1.29 -5.68 23.20
N GLN A 460 0.58 -5.41 24.30
CA GLN A 460 1.00 -4.43 25.30
C GLN A 460 2.26 -4.86 26.06
N VAL A 461 2.35 -6.15 26.38
CA VAL A 461 3.56 -6.74 26.98
C VAL A 461 4.76 -6.63 26.03
N ALA A 462 4.60 -7.02 24.76
CA ALA A 462 5.65 -6.99 23.75
C ALA A 462 6.16 -5.57 23.45
N THR A 463 5.29 -4.56 23.56
CA THR A 463 5.65 -3.14 23.36
C THR A 463 6.16 -2.46 24.63
N PHE A 464 6.16 -3.16 25.77
CA PHE A 464 6.47 -2.62 27.09
C PHE A 464 5.65 -1.35 27.44
N LYS A 465 4.39 -1.29 27.01
CA LYS A 465 3.46 -0.18 27.30
C LYS A 465 2.16 -0.72 27.90
N GLY A 466 1.87 -0.33 29.14
CA GLY A 466 0.69 -0.82 29.89
C GLY A 466 0.83 -2.24 30.45
N TRP A 467 2.01 -2.86 30.31
CA TRP A 467 2.28 -4.23 30.72
C TRP A 467 2.22 -4.46 32.24
N MET A 468 2.53 -3.42 33.04
CA MET A 468 2.53 -3.50 34.50
C MET A 468 1.16 -3.89 35.05
N ASP A 469 0.08 -3.24 34.58
CA ASP A 469 -1.28 -3.50 35.05
C ASP A 469 -1.73 -4.94 34.76
N ILE A 470 -1.30 -5.49 33.62
CA ILE A 470 -1.57 -6.87 33.21
C ILE A 470 -0.81 -7.85 34.10
N MET A 471 0.46 -7.56 34.40
CA MET A 471 1.32 -8.44 35.18
C MET A 471 0.96 -8.42 36.67
N TYR A 472 0.62 -7.24 37.22
CA TYR A 472 0.10 -7.14 38.58
C TYR A 472 -1.22 -7.89 38.73
N ALA A 473 -2.15 -7.75 37.78
CA ALA A 473 -3.38 -8.53 37.80
C ALA A 473 -3.14 -10.04 37.70
N ALA A 474 -2.15 -10.48 36.92
CA ALA A 474 -1.77 -11.89 36.80
C ALA A 474 -1.19 -12.45 38.10
N VAL A 475 -0.32 -11.68 38.74
CA VAL A 475 0.41 -12.08 39.95
C VAL A 475 -0.50 -12.05 41.17
N ASP A 476 -1.42 -11.08 41.24
CA ASP A 476 -2.43 -11.02 42.30
C ASP A 476 -3.57 -12.04 42.09
N SER A 477 -3.59 -12.76 40.96
CA SER A 477 -4.72 -13.61 40.57
C SER A 477 -4.80 -14.92 41.38
N ARG A 478 -6.02 -15.26 41.79
CA ARG A 478 -6.36 -16.48 42.53
C ARG A 478 -7.20 -17.44 41.67
N GLN A 479 -8.36 -17.87 42.17
CA GLN A 479 -9.33 -18.67 41.43
C GLN A 479 -10.36 -17.77 40.75
N VAL A 480 -11.17 -18.36 39.87
CA VAL A 480 -12.28 -17.65 39.24
C VAL A 480 -13.29 -17.27 40.32
N GLU A 481 -13.74 -16.01 40.32
CA GLU A 481 -14.66 -15.41 41.30
C GLU A 481 -14.08 -15.08 42.69
N ASP A 482 -12.80 -15.36 42.94
CA ASP A 482 -12.12 -14.93 44.16
C ASP A 482 -11.58 -13.50 44.00
N GLN A 483 -11.54 -12.75 45.11
CA GLN A 483 -10.86 -11.46 45.17
C GLN A 483 -9.34 -11.67 45.09
N PRO A 484 -8.63 -10.89 44.25
CA PRO A 484 -7.17 -10.98 44.16
C PRO A 484 -6.49 -10.57 45.47
N ILE A 485 -5.39 -11.26 45.80
CA ILE A 485 -4.52 -10.94 46.95
C ILE A 485 -3.19 -10.47 46.38
N TYR A 486 -2.60 -9.45 47.01
CA TYR A 486 -1.28 -8.96 46.63
C TYR A 486 -0.23 -10.08 46.61
N GLU A 487 0.40 -10.30 45.46
CA GLU A 487 1.51 -11.25 45.25
C GLU A 487 1.21 -12.73 45.60
N ASP A 488 -0.05 -13.18 45.58
CA ASP A 488 -0.40 -14.58 45.88
C ASP A 488 0.25 -15.58 44.90
N ASN A 489 0.32 -15.22 43.61
CA ASN A 489 0.84 -16.07 42.55
C ASN A 489 2.06 -15.42 41.86
N ILE A 490 3.08 -15.09 42.66
CA ILE A 490 4.30 -14.40 42.20
C ILE A 490 5.02 -15.11 41.04
N TYR A 491 4.91 -16.43 40.93
CA TYR A 491 5.57 -17.17 39.85
C TYR A 491 4.98 -16.90 38.46
N MET A 492 3.83 -16.24 38.36
CA MET A 492 3.24 -15.86 37.07
C MET A 492 4.06 -14.81 36.32
N TYR A 493 5.00 -14.11 36.98
CA TYR A 493 6.02 -13.30 36.30
C TYR A 493 6.77 -14.12 35.22
N ILE A 494 7.00 -15.41 35.47
CA ILE A 494 7.73 -16.30 34.56
C ILE A 494 7.00 -16.46 33.21
N TYR A 495 5.66 -16.47 33.20
CA TYR A 495 4.89 -16.53 31.96
C TYR A 495 5.24 -15.37 31.03
N PHE A 496 5.32 -14.16 31.56
CA PHE A 496 5.64 -12.96 30.77
C PHE A 496 7.11 -12.90 30.38
N VAL A 497 8.02 -13.33 31.27
CA VAL A 497 9.47 -13.40 30.98
C VAL A 497 9.78 -14.44 29.89
N ILE A 498 9.01 -15.52 29.78
CA ILE A 498 9.17 -16.51 28.69
C ILE A 498 8.60 -15.99 27.37
N PHE A 499 7.56 -15.15 27.43
CA PHE A 499 6.94 -14.55 26.25
C PHE A 499 7.81 -13.45 25.62
N ILE A 500 8.39 -12.58 26.47
CA ILE A 500 9.35 -11.54 26.09
C ILE A 500 10.65 -12.18 25.63
#